data_AF-A0A8H4YZ32-F1
#
_entry.id   AF-A0A8H4YZ32-F1
#
_cell.length_a   1.000
_cell.length_b   1.000
_cell.length_c   1.000
_cell.angle_alpha   90.00
_cell.angle_beta   90.00
_cell.angle_gamma   90.00
#
_symmetry.space_group_name_H-M   'P 1'
#
loop_
_entity.id
_entity.type
_entity.pdbx_description
1 polymer ?
#
loop_
_entity_poly.entity_id
_entity_poly.type
_entity_poly.pdbx_seq_one_letter_code
_entity_poly.pdbx_strand_id
1 'polypeptide(L)'
;MGNVYVGLAAVSELVKDLDAVIISPGYRLSPEVHGMVSVEDCYASLVWMSQNLATYNIDPARLMIAGVSAGAGLAAGVTLLARDRKGPRLCAQLLACPMLDDRFDNLSSRQFEKGRGFYTPWGRYAWKLVLGDDIERGTVSHYVAPGRAQDLSDLPPAYIDAGSGEPFRDEDIAYATKLWECGVQADLHVWGGGCHGFDLFYPTEIGAEAIRTRYAWLRRTLKERKEPTIPFTMLPSTTLSSTTPSVTYARVPGPLEDLFQSFGSSHVARIPLSGSLVVTSGQPGFDRDDQLVTECLEKEFEACLDCVEAALMAGNVKAGLVGAHKLTAYFLDIRHEPLMQEVWRKRLPEHRPTWVSIGVSQLAIPGMHIEILAEAVLFK
;
A
#
# COMPACT_ATOMS: atom_id res chain seq x y z
N MET A 1 10.71 8.15 11.89
CA MET A 1 9.32 8.50 11.49
C MET A 1 8.95 7.67 10.28
N GLY A 2 7.80 6.99 10.33
CA GLY A 2 7.33 6.08 9.29
C GLY A 2 6.37 5.07 9.92
N ASN A 3 5.41 4.58 9.16
CA ASN A 3 4.58 3.43 9.53
C ASN A 3 4.09 2.75 8.25
N VAL A 4 3.36 1.66 8.39
CA VAL A 4 2.87 0.86 7.25
C VAL A 4 2.00 1.64 6.24
N TYR A 5 1.46 2.78 6.61
CA TYR A 5 0.57 3.59 5.77
C TYR A 5 1.28 4.72 5.02
N VAL A 6 2.47 5.13 5.49
CA VAL A 6 3.21 6.25 4.88
C VAL A 6 3.66 5.85 3.48
N GLY A 7 3.27 6.65 2.47
CA GLY A 7 3.64 6.43 1.07
C GLY A 7 2.67 5.53 0.28
N LEU A 8 1.73 4.82 0.93
CA LEU A 8 0.76 3.96 0.23
C LEU A 8 -0.13 4.74 -0.76
N ALA A 9 -0.51 5.97 -0.41
CA ALA A 9 -1.30 6.83 -1.29
C ALA A 9 -0.54 7.22 -2.58
N ALA A 10 0.78 7.34 -2.54
CA ALA A 10 1.59 7.70 -3.71
C ALA A 10 1.73 6.54 -4.71
N VAL A 11 1.47 5.31 -4.27
CA VAL A 11 1.56 4.09 -5.07
C VAL A 11 0.20 3.45 -5.33
N SER A 12 -0.92 3.96 -4.80
CA SER A 12 -2.23 3.32 -4.94
C SER A 12 -2.72 3.25 -6.38
N GLU A 13 -2.50 4.29 -7.18
CA GLU A 13 -2.87 4.27 -8.60
C GLU A 13 -2.00 3.28 -9.39
N LEU A 14 -0.73 3.15 -9.03
CA LEU A 14 0.18 2.16 -9.61
C LEU A 14 -0.28 0.72 -9.37
N VAL A 15 -0.76 0.43 -8.16
CA VAL A 15 -1.29 -0.90 -7.80
C VAL A 15 -2.45 -1.27 -8.71
N LYS A 16 -3.37 -0.33 -8.93
CA LYS A 16 -4.53 -0.53 -9.81
C LYS A 16 -4.09 -0.73 -11.26
N ASP A 17 -3.23 0.15 -11.76
CA ASP A 17 -2.74 0.11 -13.15
C ASP A 17 -2.00 -1.18 -13.50
N LEU A 18 -1.26 -1.73 -12.54
CA LEU A 18 -0.44 -2.93 -12.75
C LEU A 18 -1.12 -4.24 -12.35
N ASP A 19 -2.35 -4.19 -11.81
CA ASP A 19 -2.99 -5.37 -11.21
C ASP A 19 -2.05 -6.05 -10.19
N ALA A 20 -1.45 -5.23 -9.33
CA ALA A 20 -0.41 -5.66 -8.38
C ALA A 20 -0.97 -5.78 -6.96
N VAL A 21 -0.23 -6.46 -6.09
CA VAL A 21 -0.46 -6.48 -4.64
C VAL A 21 0.72 -5.78 -3.97
N ILE A 22 0.44 -4.82 -3.09
CA ILE A 22 1.48 -4.20 -2.26
C ILE A 22 1.44 -4.78 -0.86
N ILE A 23 2.64 -5.02 -0.33
CA ILE A 23 2.86 -5.36 1.06
C ILE A 23 3.76 -4.29 1.63
N SER A 24 3.27 -3.65 2.69
CA SER A 24 4.01 -2.63 3.42
C SER A 24 4.43 -3.22 4.77
N PRO A 25 5.70 -3.63 4.94
CA PRO A 25 6.16 -4.27 6.17
C PRO A 25 6.10 -3.30 7.36
N GLY A 26 5.51 -3.73 8.46
CA GLY A 26 5.55 -3.03 9.75
C GLY A 26 6.84 -3.31 10.50
N TYR A 27 7.99 -3.05 9.87
CA TYR A 27 9.30 -3.34 10.47
C TYR A 27 9.57 -2.47 11.70
N ARG A 28 10.32 -3.01 12.66
CA ARG A 28 10.71 -2.27 13.87
C ARG A 28 11.61 -1.10 13.50
N LEU A 29 11.37 0.04 14.16
CA LEU A 29 12.03 1.31 13.85
C LEU A 29 13.14 1.63 14.85
N SER A 30 14.11 2.39 14.39
CA SER A 30 15.09 3.06 15.25
C SER A 30 14.45 4.28 15.94
N PRO A 31 14.89 4.64 17.16
CA PRO A 31 16.04 4.09 17.90
C PRO A 31 15.76 2.83 18.73
N GLU A 32 14.55 2.27 18.72
CA GLU A 32 14.23 1.08 19.53
C GLU A 32 14.95 -0.18 19.05
N VAL A 33 15.29 -0.24 17.76
CA VAL A 33 16.13 -1.27 17.17
C VAL A 33 17.23 -0.67 16.28
N HIS A 34 18.32 -1.42 16.10
CA HIS A 34 19.50 -0.99 15.36
C HIS A 34 19.99 -2.07 14.37
N GLY A 35 20.83 -1.66 13.44
CA GLY A 35 21.57 -2.50 12.51
C GLY A 35 20.66 -3.40 11.68
N MET A 36 20.95 -4.70 11.71
CA MET A 36 20.26 -5.70 10.89
C MET A 36 18.78 -5.88 11.21
N VAL A 37 18.28 -5.42 12.37
CA VAL A 37 16.93 -5.77 12.83
C VAL A 37 15.85 -5.36 11.82
N SER A 38 15.87 -4.13 11.31
CA SER A 38 14.89 -3.68 10.32
C SER A 38 15.05 -4.39 8.97
N VAL A 39 16.27 -4.77 8.58
CA VAL A 39 16.54 -5.55 7.37
C VAL A 39 15.95 -6.96 7.51
N GLU A 40 16.15 -7.61 8.65
CA GLU A 40 15.62 -8.94 8.94
C GLU A 40 14.08 -8.94 9.01
N ASP A 41 13.46 -7.90 9.57
CA ASP A 41 11.99 -7.75 9.59
C ASP A 41 11.41 -7.63 8.17
N CYS A 42 12.04 -6.82 7.31
CA CYS A 42 11.66 -6.69 5.90
C CYS A 42 11.90 -7.99 5.12
N TYR A 43 13.02 -8.67 5.37
CA TYR A 43 13.33 -9.97 4.75
C TYR A 43 12.35 -11.05 5.21
N ALA A 44 11.98 -11.10 6.49
CA ALA A 44 10.96 -12.01 7.00
C ALA A 44 9.60 -11.77 6.33
N SER A 45 9.26 -10.50 6.07
CA SER A 45 8.05 -10.13 5.32
C SER A 45 8.11 -10.59 3.87
N LEU A 46 9.27 -10.46 3.22
CA LEU A 46 9.51 -10.97 1.86
C LEU A 46 9.39 -12.50 1.80
N VAL A 47 10.00 -13.21 2.75
CA VAL A 47 9.89 -14.67 2.88
C VAL A 47 8.45 -15.09 3.09
N TRP A 48 7.74 -14.46 4.03
CA TRP A 48 6.34 -14.73 4.27
C TRP A 48 5.51 -14.52 3.00
N MET A 49 5.75 -13.44 2.26
CA MET A 49 5.00 -13.22 1.03
C MET A 49 5.29 -14.30 -0.01
N SER A 50 6.57 -14.65 -0.20
CA SER A 50 6.96 -15.68 -1.17
C SER A 50 6.27 -17.03 -0.91
N GLN A 51 5.96 -17.33 0.36
CA GLN A 51 5.25 -18.53 0.78
C GLN A 51 3.73 -18.44 0.58
N ASN A 52 3.19 -17.23 0.38
CA ASN A 52 1.75 -16.94 0.27
C ASN A 52 1.32 -16.42 -1.11
N LEU A 53 2.22 -16.38 -2.10
CA LEU A 53 1.92 -15.87 -3.44
C LEU A 53 0.66 -16.49 -4.07
N ALA A 54 0.49 -17.81 -3.94
CA ALA A 54 -0.67 -18.53 -4.47
C ALA A 54 -1.99 -18.09 -3.81
N THR A 55 -1.98 -17.80 -2.51
CA THR A 55 -3.13 -17.29 -1.76
C THR A 55 -3.64 -15.96 -2.32
N TYR A 56 -2.73 -15.14 -2.86
CA TYR A 56 -3.01 -13.82 -3.42
C TYR A 56 -3.01 -13.80 -4.95
N ASN A 57 -3.00 -14.96 -5.61
CA ASN A 57 -2.95 -15.09 -7.07
C ASN A 57 -1.79 -14.32 -7.73
N ILE A 58 -0.62 -14.31 -7.10
CA ILE A 58 0.57 -13.62 -7.62
C ILE A 58 1.49 -14.61 -8.32
N ASP A 59 1.92 -14.27 -9.53
CA ASP A 59 2.97 -14.97 -10.26
C ASP A 59 4.31 -14.88 -9.51
N PRO A 60 4.92 -16.00 -9.07
CA PRO A 60 6.22 -15.99 -8.40
C PRO A 60 7.36 -15.39 -9.24
N ALA A 61 7.22 -15.36 -10.57
CA ALA A 61 8.19 -14.69 -11.43
C ALA A 61 8.08 -13.15 -11.41
N ARG A 62 7.10 -12.59 -10.68
CA ARG A 62 6.80 -11.14 -10.62
C ARG A 62 6.88 -10.57 -9.21
N LEU A 63 7.50 -11.29 -8.27
CA LEU A 63 7.78 -10.75 -6.96
C LEU A 63 8.92 -9.73 -7.07
N MET A 64 8.63 -8.46 -6.80
CA MET A 64 9.63 -7.39 -6.76
C MET A 64 9.64 -6.69 -5.41
N ILE A 65 10.70 -5.92 -5.14
CA ILE A 65 10.82 -5.08 -3.95
C ILE A 65 10.95 -3.62 -4.35
N ALA A 66 10.39 -2.71 -3.56
CA ALA A 66 10.48 -1.29 -3.80
C ALA A 66 10.58 -0.53 -2.48
N GLY A 67 11.19 0.66 -2.53
CA GLY A 67 11.24 1.55 -1.39
C GLY A 67 11.56 2.99 -1.78
N VAL A 68 11.45 3.89 -0.80
CA VAL A 68 11.81 5.31 -0.92
C VAL A 68 12.75 5.68 0.24
N SER A 69 13.80 6.45 -0.02
CA SER A 69 14.71 6.97 1.02
C SER A 69 15.31 5.83 1.88
N ALA A 70 15.17 5.89 3.20
CA ALA A 70 15.56 4.81 4.10
C ALA A 70 14.90 3.46 3.76
N GLY A 71 13.64 3.47 3.29
CA GLY A 71 12.95 2.26 2.83
C GLY A 71 13.56 1.67 1.56
N ALA A 72 14.11 2.51 0.67
CA ALA A 72 14.84 2.04 -0.50
C ALA A 72 16.22 1.47 -0.11
N GLY A 73 16.88 2.05 0.90
CA GLY A 73 18.07 1.45 1.51
C GLY A 73 17.80 0.04 2.06
N LEU A 74 16.69 -0.12 2.79
CA LEU A 74 16.24 -1.43 3.26
C LEU A 74 15.91 -2.37 2.09
N ALA A 75 15.26 -1.89 1.03
CA ALA A 75 14.95 -2.71 -0.14
C ALA A 75 16.22 -3.26 -0.82
N ALA A 76 17.24 -2.42 -1.01
CA ALA A 76 18.53 -2.85 -1.54
C ALA A 76 19.23 -3.86 -0.61
N GLY A 77 19.22 -3.59 0.71
CA GLY A 77 19.77 -4.47 1.73
C GLY A 77 19.10 -5.86 1.79
N VAL A 78 17.78 -5.90 1.72
CA VAL A 78 16.98 -7.14 1.66
C VAL A 78 17.25 -7.88 0.35
N THR A 79 17.45 -7.17 -0.76
CA THR A 79 17.78 -7.79 -2.05
C THR A 79 19.13 -8.51 -2.00
N LEU A 80 20.15 -7.88 -1.41
CA LEU A 80 21.44 -8.52 -1.12
C LEU A 80 21.27 -9.74 -0.21
N LEU A 81 20.53 -9.59 0.89
CA LEU A 81 20.30 -10.66 1.86
C LEU A 81 19.57 -11.85 1.23
N ALA A 82 18.59 -11.60 0.37
CA ALA A 82 17.86 -12.64 -0.35
C ALA A 82 18.73 -13.38 -1.36
N ARG A 83 19.61 -12.69 -2.10
CA ARG A 83 20.61 -13.35 -2.95
C ARG A 83 21.50 -14.27 -2.14
N ASP A 84 22.07 -13.77 -1.05
CA ASP A 84 23.06 -14.50 -0.25
C ASP A 84 22.44 -15.68 0.53
N ARG A 85 21.15 -15.56 0.89
CA ARG A 85 20.34 -16.65 1.46
C ARG A 85 19.69 -17.56 0.43
N LYS A 86 19.92 -17.31 -0.87
CA LYS A 86 19.39 -18.10 -2.00
C LYS A 86 17.86 -18.11 -2.10
N GLY A 87 17.23 -17.00 -1.72
CA GLY A 87 15.81 -16.75 -1.92
C GLY A 87 15.23 -15.78 -0.89
N PRO A 88 13.98 -15.31 -1.10
CA PRO A 88 13.15 -15.52 -2.29
C PRO A 88 13.70 -14.84 -3.54
N ARG A 89 13.39 -15.36 -4.73
CA ARG A 89 13.82 -14.75 -6.00
C ARG A 89 13.00 -13.49 -6.26
N LEU A 90 13.69 -12.38 -6.49
CA LEU A 90 13.10 -11.12 -6.92
C LEU A 90 13.27 -10.94 -8.44
N CYS A 91 12.27 -10.39 -9.11
CA CYS A 91 12.36 -10.06 -10.53
C CYS A 91 12.92 -8.66 -10.77
N ALA A 92 12.83 -7.76 -9.78
CA ALA A 92 13.20 -6.37 -9.88
C ALA A 92 13.38 -5.70 -8.51
N GLN A 93 14.12 -4.59 -8.47
CA GLN A 93 14.17 -3.67 -7.32
C GLN A 93 13.96 -2.21 -7.79
N LEU A 94 13.08 -1.46 -7.12
CA LEU A 94 12.87 -0.03 -7.37
C LEU A 94 13.29 0.79 -6.15
N LEU A 95 14.30 1.64 -6.34
CA LEU A 95 14.94 2.41 -5.28
C LEU A 95 14.80 3.91 -5.57
N ALA A 96 13.84 4.57 -4.93
CA ALA A 96 13.65 6.01 -5.08
C ALA A 96 14.41 6.80 -4.02
N CYS A 97 15.29 7.71 -4.46
CA CYS A 97 16.24 8.50 -3.67
C CYS A 97 16.85 7.72 -2.49
N PRO A 98 17.44 6.53 -2.71
CA PRO A 98 17.79 5.64 -1.62
C PRO A 98 18.85 6.20 -0.68
N MET A 99 18.80 5.75 0.57
CA MET A 99 19.83 6.00 1.57
C MET A 99 20.70 4.75 1.66
N LEU A 100 21.90 4.78 1.09
CA LEU A 100 22.73 3.61 0.80
C LEU A 100 24.05 3.60 1.54
N ASP A 101 24.61 4.77 1.90
CA ASP A 101 25.94 4.87 2.48
C ASP A 101 25.98 5.74 3.74
N ASP A 102 26.53 5.20 4.82
CA ASP A 102 26.64 5.87 6.12
C ASP A 102 27.86 6.80 6.22
N ARG A 103 28.80 6.75 5.26
CA ARG A 103 30.09 7.45 5.35
C ARG A 103 30.03 8.93 5.05
N PHE A 104 29.08 9.38 4.22
CA PHE A 104 28.95 10.77 3.74
C PHE A 104 30.27 11.40 3.25
N ASP A 105 31.16 10.62 2.62
CA ASP A 105 32.47 11.10 2.17
C ASP A 105 32.47 11.70 0.75
N ASN A 106 31.36 11.55 0.02
CA ASN A 106 31.14 11.99 -1.36
C ASN A 106 30.94 13.52 -1.52
N LEU A 107 30.75 13.99 -2.77
CA LEU A 107 30.65 15.42 -3.07
C LEU A 107 29.24 15.96 -2.77
N SER A 108 28.18 15.23 -3.11
CA SER A 108 26.79 15.63 -2.82
C SER A 108 26.58 15.84 -1.32
N SER A 109 27.06 14.94 -0.46
CA SER A 109 26.96 15.09 0.99
C SER A 109 27.61 16.40 1.49
N ARG A 110 28.76 16.79 0.93
CA ARG A 110 29.44 18.04 1.28
C ARG A 110 28.72 19.27 0.75
N GLN A 111 28.16 19.19 -0.46
CA GLN A 111 27.36 20.26 -1.06
C GLN A 111 26.13 20.60 -0.23
N PHE A 112 25.51 19.60 0.40
CA PHE A 112 24.29 19.74 1.20
C PHE A 112 24.55 19.73 2.71
N GLU A 113 25.73 20.15 3.16
CA GLU A 113 26.06 20.26 4.60
C GLU A 113 25.21 21.34 5.32
N LYS A 114 24.70 22.32 4.56
CA LYS A 114 23.79 23.38 5.01
C LYS A 114 22.69 23.57 3.97
N GLY A 115 21.44 23.80 4.39
CA GLY A 115 20.35 24.02 3.43
C GLY A 115 18.96 24.03 4.06
N ARG A 116 17.93 24.01 3.19
CA ARG A 116 16.52 23.81 3.54
C ARG A 116 16.06 22.46 2.96
N GLY A 117 15.08 21.82 3.60
CA GLY A 117 14.63 20.46 3.23
C GLY A 117 15.46 19.37 3.93
N PHE A 118 15.66 18.23 3.27
CA PHE A 118 16.55 17.17 3.77
C PHE A 118 18.00 17.49 3.37
N TYR A 119 18.89 17.58 4.36
CA TYR A 119 20.30 17.95 4.19
C TYR A 119 21.20 17.05 5.06
N THR A 120 22.50 17.04 4.81
CA THR A 120 23.43 15.99 5.26
C THR A 120 23.41 15.69 6.78
N PRO A 121 23.37 16.70 7.67
CA PRO A 121 23.11 16.51 9.10
C PRO A 121 21.90 15.62 9.45
N TRP A 122 20.78 15.70 8.73
CA TRP A 122 19.63 14.81 8.94
C TRP A 122 19.93 13.37 8.55
N GLY A 123 20.65 13.18 7.43
CA GLY A 123 21.13 11.86 7.02
C GLY A 123 22.07 11.25 8.06
N ARG A 124 23.05 12.01 8.57
CA ARG A 124 23.95 11.55 9.64
C ARG A 124 23.21 11.22 10.93
N TYR A 125 22.21 12.03 11.28
CA TYR A 125 21.36 11.75 12.43
C TYR A 125 20.57 10.45 12.23
N ALA A 126 19.97 10.25 11.05
CA ALA A 126 19.26 9.02 10.72
C ALA A 126 20.17 7.78 10.78
N TRP A 127 21.38 7.84 10.19
CA TRP A 127 22.35 6.75 10.28
C TRP A 127 22.79 6.49 11.72
N LYS A 128 22.96 7.51 12.56
CA LYS A 128 23.24 7.33 13.99
C LYS A 128 22.12 6.57 14.70
N LEU A 129 20.85 6.85 14.38
CA LEU A 129 19.71 6.10 14.93
C LEU A 129 19.71 4.65 14.42
N VAL A 130 19.96 4.43 13.13
CA VAL A 130 19.97 3.10 12.51
C VAL A 130 21.10 2.24 13.06
N LEU A 131 22.30 2.78 13.21
CA LEU A 131 23.49 2.00 13.56
C LEU A 131 23.71 1.90 15.08
N GLY A 132 23.19 2.83 15.88
CA GLY A 132 23.49 2.86 17.31
C GLY A 132 25.00 2.86 17.55
N ASP A 133 25.48 1.93 18.37
CA ASP A 133 26.91 1.77 18.68
C ASP A 133 27.74 1.22 17.51
N ASP A 134 27.12 0.61 16.49
CA ASP A 134 27.85 0.01 15.35
C ASP A 134 28.59 1.07 14.52
N ILE A 135 28.12 2.31 14.54
CA ILE A 135 28.75 3.44 13.85
C ILE A 135 30.16 3.71 14.42
N GLU A 136 30.35 3.52 15.72
CA GLU A 136 31.62 3.75 16.41
C GLU A 136 32.56 2.55 16.28
N ARG A 137 32.00 1.35 16.14
CA ARG A 137 32.77 0.09 16.00
C ARG A 137 33.31 -0.13 14.59
N GLY A 138 32.79 0.58 13.59
CA GLY A 138 33.21 0.44 12.18
C GLY A 138 32.78 -0.87 11.52
N THR A 139 31.86 -1.61 12.13
CA THR A 139 31.38 -2.94 11.70
C THR A 139 30.03 -2.85 10.98
N VAL A 140 29.84 -1.85 10.12
CA VAL A 140 28.57 -1.64 9.42
C VAL A 140 28.37 -2.71 8.34
N SER A 141 27.32 -3.52 8.51
CA SER A 141 26.92 -4.55 7.55
C SER A 141 26.51 -3.92 6.21
N HIS A 142 26.94 -4.51 5.09
CA HIS A 142 26.50 -4.08 3.76
C HIS A 142 25.01 -4.38 3.49
N TYR A 143 24.36 -5.22 4.30
CA TYR A 143 22.90 -5.35 4.23
C TYR A 143 22.18 -4.15 4.87
N VAL A 144 22.86 -3.41 5.75
CA VAL A 144 22.33 -2.20 6.40
C VAL A 144 22.71 -0.95 5.61
N ALA A 145 23.95 -0.88 5.11
CA ALA A 145 24.46 0.16 4.21
C ALA A 145 24.91 -0.46 2.87
N PRO A 146 23.99 -0.68 1.91
CA PRO A 146 24.29 -1.35 0.63
C PRO A 146 25.38 -0.68 -0.21
N GLY A 147 25.65 0.60 -0.03
CA GLY A 147 26.78 1.31 -0.67
C GLY A 147 28.16 0.75 -0.29
N ARG A 148 28.25 -0.08 0.75
CA ARG A 148 29.48 -0.78 1.14
C ARG A 148 29.71 -2.11 0.42
N ALA A 149 28.70 -2.66 -0.24
CA ALA A 149 28.80 -3.96 -0.90
C ALA A 149 29.83 -3.93 -2.05
N GLN A 150 30.74 -4.90 -2.07
CA GLN A 150 31.77 -5.01 -3.12
C GLN A 150 31.34 -5.87 -4.30
N ASP A 151 30.36 -6.73 -4.09
CA ASP A 151 29.81 -7.63 -5.10
C ASP A 151 28.29 -7.50 -5.16
N LEU A 152 27.82 -6.99 -6.30
CA LEU A 152 26.41 -6.83 -6.63
C LEU A 152 25.97 -7.80 -7.73
N SER A 153 26.79 -8.80 -8.07
CA SER A 153 26.41 -9.81 -9.08
C SER A 153 25.17 -10.59 -8.63
N ASP A 154 24.45 -11.13 -9.62
CA ASP A 154 23.22 -11.92 -9.44
C ASP A 154 22.05 -11.20 -8.73
N LEU A 155 22.11 -9.87 -8.56
CA LEU A 155 20.96 -9.07 -8.13
C LEU A 155 19.96 -8.87 -9.28
N PRO A 156 18.66 -8.68 -8.98
CA PRO A 156 17.66 -8.39 -9.99
C PRO A 156 17.89 -7.01 -10.63
N PRO A 157 17.35 -6.79 -11.86
CA PRO A 157 17.33 -5.48 -12.48
C PRO A 157 16.83 -4.37 -11.55
N ALA A 158 17.50 -3.22 -11.60
CA ALA A 158 17.21 -2.09 -10.71
C ALA A 158 16.69 -0.87 -11.46
N TYR A 159 15.75 -0.15 -10.85
CA TYR A 159 15.49 1.25 -11.15
C TYR A 159 15.95 2.09 -9.97
N ILE A 160 16.75 3.11 -10.24
CA ILE A 160 17.28 4.03 -9.24
C ILE A 160 17.02 5.46 -9.71
N ASP A 161 16.47 6.31 -8.85
CA ASP A 161 16.45 7.75 -9.13
C ASP A 161 16.77 8.61 -7.92
N ALA A 162 17.28 9.80 -8.19
CA ALA A 162 17.66 10.78 -7.18
C ALA A 162 17.43 12.20 -7.69
N GLY A 163 17.23 13.16 -6.79
CA GLY A 163 17.31 14.57 -7.12
C GLY A 163 18.75 15.02 -7.37
N SER A 164 18.97 16.04 -8.21
CA SER A 164 20.30 16.68 -8.28
C SER A 164 20.65 17.46 -7.01
N GLY A 165 19.61 17.84 -6.25
CA GLY A 165 19.61 18.74 -5.10
C GLY A 165 19.52 18.03 -3.75
N GLU A 166 20.17 16.87 -3.58
CA GLU A 166 20.07 16.07 -2.36
C GLU A 166 21.41 15.43 -1.94
N PRO A 167 21.59 15.06 -0.65
CA PRO A 167 22.85 14.50 -0.17
C PRO A 167 23.16 13.09 -0.69
N PHE A 168 22.16 12.26 -1.00
CA PHE A 168 22.37 10.86 -1.42
C PHE A 168 22.66 10.68 -2.91
N ARG A 169 22.62 11.76 -3.71
CA ARG A 169 22.84 11.70 -5.17
C ARG A 169 24.07 10.88 -5.58
N ASP A 170 25.23 11.14 -4.99
CA ASP A 170 26.47 10.51 -5.44
C ASP A 170 26.60 9.04 -4.98
N GLU A 171 26.02 8.66 -3.84
CA GLU A 171 25.97 7.25 -3.44
C GLU A 171 25.00 6.43 -4.32
N ASP A 172 23.90 7.03 -4.76
CA ASP A 172 22.96 6.41 -5.69
C ASP A 172 23.60 6.18 -7.06
N ILE A 173 24.33 7.16 -7.57
CA ILE A 173 25.13 7.05 -8.80
C ILE A 173 26.19 5.95 -8.63
N ALA A 174 26.89 5.91 -7.50
CA ALA A 174 27.94 4.92 -7.24
C ALA A 174 27.36 3.49 -7.19
N TYR A 175 26.22 3.30 -6.54
CA TYR A 175 25.55 2.00 -6.45
C TYR A 175 25.05 1.51 -7.82
N ALA A 176 24.42 2.39 -8.61
CA ALA A 176 24.02 2.08 -9.99
C ALA A 176 25.22 1.72 -10.87
N THR A 177 26.32 2.46 -10.75
CA THR A 177 27.58 2.17 -11.45
C THR A 177 28.10 0.79 -11.07
N LYS A 178 28.07 0.46 -9.78
CA LYS A 178 28.50 -0.85 -9.27
C LYS A 178 27.64 -2.00 -9.76
N LEU A 179 26.32 -1.80 -9.90
CA LEU A 179 25.43 -2.79 -10.51
C LEU A 179 25.87 -3.12 -11.93
N TRP A 180 26.15 -2.10 -12.75
CA TRP A 180 26.66 -2.32 -14.12
C TRP A 180 28.03 -2.99 -14.15
N GLU A 181 28.96 -2.62 -13.27
CA GLU A 181 30.27 -3.29 -13.14
C GLU A 181 30.12 -4.78 -12.83
N CYS A 182 29.11 -5.15 -12.05
CA CYS A 182 28.79 -6.53 -11.70
C CYS A 182 27.88 -7.25 -12.72
N GLY A 183 27.58 -6.62 -13.86
CA GLY A 183 26.77 -7.21 -14.93
C GLY A 183 25.26 -7.16 -14.69
N VAL A 184 24.78 -6.39 -13.71
CA VAL A 184 23.35 -6.22 -13.41
C VAL A 184 22.78 -5.06 -14.24
N GLN A 185 21.58 -5.25 -14.78
CA GLN A 185 20.84 -4.20 -15.47
C GLN A 185 20.36 -3.14 -14.47
N ALA A 186 20.62 -1.87 -14.74
CA ALA A 186 20.11 -0.77 -13.94
C ALA A 186 19.71 0.42 -14.82
N ASP A 187 18.58 1.05 -14.51
CA ASP A 187 18.16 2.36 -15.03
C ASP A 187 18.43 3.39 -13.93
N LEU A 188 19.24 4.42 -14.23
CA LEU A 188 19.55 5.52 -13.31
C LEU A 188 19.02 6.85 -13.84
N HIS A 189 18.25 7.56 -13.02
CA HIS A 189 17.74 8.90 -13.35
C HIS A 189 18.14 9.93 -12.29
N VAL A 190 18.83 11.01 -12.70
CA VAL A 190 19.13 12.14 -11.83
C VAL A 190 18.30 13.34 -12.27
N TRP A 191 17.37 13.77 -11.43
CA TRP A 191 16.39 14.79 -11.74
C TRP A 191 16.91 16.18 -11.39
N GLY A 192 17.29 16.95 -12.42
CA GLY A 192 17.78 18.32 -12.28
C GLY A 192 16.76 19.22 -11.58
N GLY A 193 17.16 19.84 -10.48
CA GLY A 193 16.29 20.71 -9.66
C GLY A 193 15.44 19.97 -8.62
N GLY A 194 15.42 18.64 -8.63
CA GLY A 194 14.77 17.84 -7.59
C GLY A 194 15.57 17.84 -6.28
N CYS A 195 14.90 18.02 -5.15
CA CYS A 195 15.42 17.77 -3.79
C CYS A 195 15.04 16.36 -3.32
N HIS A 196 15.51 15.93 -2.14
CA HIS A 196 15.16 14.61 -1.60
C HIS A 196 13.63 14.42 -1.48
N GLY A 197 13.09 13.35 -2.06
CA GLY A 197 11.65 13.07 -2.06
C GLY A 197 10.80 14.10 -2.80
N PHE A 198 11.35 14.77 -3.82
CA PHE A 198 10.69 15.87 -4.53
C PHE A 198 9.32 15.51 -5.12
N ASP A 199 9.13 14.26 -5.52
CA ASP A 199 7.92 13.71 -6.11
C ASP A 199 6.86 13.27 -5.08
N LEU A 200 7.29 13.02 -3.84
CA LEU A 200 6.40 12.64 -2.74
C LEU A 200 5.85 13.86 -1.99
N PHE A 201 6.70 14.87 -1.76
CA PHE A 201 6.38 16.00 -0.89
C PHE A 201 5.92 17.25 -1.63
N TYR A 202 6.13 17.33 -2.94
CA TYR A 202 5.84 18.55 -3.70
C TYR A 202 5.11 18.23 -5.02
N PRO A 203 3.95 18.86 -5.28
CA PRO A 203 3.25 18.71 -6.55
C PRO A 203 3.95 19.55 -7.63
N THR A 204 5.02 19.01 -8.19
CA THR A 204 5.85 19.65 -9.23
C THR A 204 5.82 18.88 -10.54
N GLU A 205 6.09 19.57 -11.65
CA GLU A 205 6.20 18.93 -12.97
C GLU A 205 7.35 17.91 -13.02
N ILE A 206 8.48 18.23 -12.39
CA ILE A 206 9.63 17.31 -12.26
C ILE A 206 9.21 16.05 -11.50
N GLY A 207 8.46 16.20 -10.39
CA GLY A 207 7.87 15.08 -9.64
C GLY A 207 6.96 14.20 -10.51
N ALA A 208 6.07 14.82 -11.26
CA ALA A 208 5.17 14.10 -12.16
C ALA A 208 5.92 13.34 -13.26
N GLU A 209 6.98 13.91 -13.83
CA GLU A 209 7.81 13.23 -14.84
C GLU A 209 8.61 12.06 -14.27
N ALA A 210 9.13 12.20 -13.04
CA ALA A 210 9.80 11.11 -12.35
C ALA A 210 8.86 9.93 -12.09
N ILE A 211 7.63 10.20 -11.64
CA ILE A 211 6.59 9.19 -11.46
C ILE A 211 6.25 8.51 -12.79
N ARG A 212 6.04 9.27 -13.86
CA ARG A 212 5.76 8.71 -15.20
C ARG A 212 6.89 7.80 -15.68
N THR A 213 8.13 8.20 -15.47
CA THR A 213 9.32 7.43 -15.86
C THR A 213 9.42 6.11 -15.09
N ARG A 214 9.23 6.16 -13.77
CA ARG A 214 9.11 4.95 -12.92
C ARG A 214 8.02 4.00 -13.41
N TYR A 215 6.85 4.55 -13.73
CA TYR A 215 5.71 3.74 -14.17
C TYR A 215 5.98 3.10 -15.54
N ALA A 216 6.62 3.82 -16.45
CA ALA A 216 7.05 3.27 -17.73
C ALA A 216 8.03 2.10 -17.54
N TRP A 217 8.99 2.23 -16.62
CA TRP A 217 9.90 1.14 -16.28
C TRP A 217 9.16 -0.06 -15.70
N LEU A 218 8.33 0.14 -14.67
CA LEU A 218 7.54 -0.93 -14.05
C LEU A 218 6.66 -1.68 -15.05
N ARG A 219 5.99 -0.95 -15.95
CA ARG A 219 5.17 -1.56 -17.01
C ARG A 219 6.00 -2.42 -17.95
N ARG A 220 7.24 -2.05 -18.28
CA ARG A 220 8.11 -2.92 -19.09
C ARG A 220 8.59 -4.13 -18.31
N THR A 221 8.97 -3.93 -17.05
CA THR A 221 9.52 -4.98 -16.18
C THR A 221 8.48 -6.03 -15.80
N LEU A 222 7.21 -5.65 -15.67
CA LEU A 222 6.12 -6.54 -15.23
C LEU A 222 5.20 -7.02 -16.37
N LYS A 223 5.39 -6.56 -17.62
CA LYS A 223 4.55 -6.97 -18.76
C LYS A 223 4.91 -8.36 -19.28
N GLU A 224 3.99 -9.30 -19.07
CA GLU A 224 3.60 -10.40 -19.96
C GLU A 224 2.31 -11.07 -19.45
N ARG A 225 1.13 -10.45 -19.55
CA ARG A 225 -0.12 -11.13 -19.13
C ARG A 225 -0.47 -12.20 -20.18
N LYS A 226 -0.10 -13.46 -19.96
CA LYS A 226 -0.93 -14.60 -20.39
C LYS A 226 -1.85 -14.90 -19.22
N GLU A 227 -3.16 -14.82 -19.45
CA GLU A 227 -4.16 -15.13 -18.44
C GLU A 227 -3.92 -16.53 -17.84
N PRO A 228 -3.84 -16.67 -16.51
CA PRO A 228 -3.78 -17.98 -15.91
C PRO A 228 -5.17 -18.64 -15.97
N THR A 229 -5.26 -19.78 -16.64
CA THR A 229 -6.40 -20.70 -16.53
C THR A 229 -6.14 -21.60 -15.32
N ILE A 230 -6.94 -21.47 -14.26
CA ILE A 230 -6.85 -22.35 -13.09
C ILE A 230 -8.15 -23.17 -12.96
N PRO A 231 -8.08 -24.52 -12.98
CA PRO A 231 -9.20 -25.39 -12.63
C PRO A 231 -9.32 -25.53 -11.10
N PHE A 232 -10.54 -25.31 -10.60
CA PHE A 232 -10.88 -25.39 -9.17
C PHE A 232 -11.06 -26.85 -8.72
N THR A 233 -10.49 -27.24 -7.58
CA THR A 233 -10.75 -28.54 -6.93
C THR A 233 -11.05 -28.35 -5.44
N MET A 234 -12.16 -28.91 -4.96
CA MET A 234 -12.62 -28.83 -3.56
C MET A 234 -12.01 -29.91 -2.66
N LEU A 235 -11.76 -29.57 -1.39
CA LEU A 235 -11.48 -30.51 -0.30
C LEU A 235 -12.61 -30.47 0.75
N PRO A 236 -12.83 -31.57 1.52
CA PRO A 236 -14.06 -31.78 2.27
C PRO A 236 -14.06 -31.18 3.69
N SER A 237 -15.27 -30.93 4.19
CA SER A 237 -15.59 -30.31 5.47
C SER A 237 -15.73 -31.30 6.63
N THR A 238 -15.27 -30.91 7.82
CA THR A 238 -15.70 -31.50 9.11
C THR A 238 -16.39 -30.44 9.97
N THR A 239 -17.52 -30.82 10.56
CA THR A 239 -18.43 -30.01 11.39
C THR A 239 -18.02 -29.98 12.86
N LEU A 240 -18.25 -28.84 13.54
CA LEU A 240 -18.43 -28.75 15.00
C LEU A 240 -19.33 -27.55 15.36
N SER A 241 -19.86 -27.60 16.59
CA SER A 241 -21.15 -27.09 17.05
C SER A 241 -21.22 -25.63 17.51
N SER A 242 -22.46 -25.14 17.46
CA SER A 242 -23.08 -23.85 17.85
C SER A 242 -22.57 -23.09 19.07
N THR A 243 -22.04 -21.89 18.80
CA THR A 243 -22.67 -20.61 19.16
C THR A 243 -22.55 -19.71 17.93
N THR A 244 -23.63 -19.13 17.42
CA THR A 244 -23.54 -18.27 16.22
C THR A 244 -22.69 -17.05 16.59
N PRO A 245 -21.48 -16.91 16.05
CA PRO A 245 -20.70 -15.70 16.25
C PRO A 245 -21.48 -14.53 15.62
N SER A 246 -21.54 -13.38 16.29
CA SER A 246 -22.18 -12.17 15.76
C SER A 246 -21.23 -10.98 15.85
N VAL A 247 -21.31 -10.08 14.89
CA VAL A 247 -20.61 -8.79 14.96
C VAL A 247 -21.16 -8.02 16.17
N THR A 248 -20.27 -7.45 16.97
CA THR A 248 -20.66 -6.55 18.06
C THR A 248 -20.14 -5.15 17.74
N TYR A 249 -20.99 -4.14 17.95
CA TYR A 249 -20.62 -2.76 17.71
C TYR A 249 -20.35 -2.06 19.04
N ALA A 250 -19.26 -1.29 19.09
CA ALA A 250 -18.88 -0.51 20.26
C ALA A 250 -18.75 0.97 19.89
N ARG A 251 -18.93 1.82 20.91
CA ARG A 251 -18.95 3.28 20.78
C ARG A 251 -18.07 3.89 21.86
N VAL A 252 -17.48 5.04 21.55
CA VAL A 252 -16.77 5.85 22.54
C VAL A 252 -17.80 6.70 23.28
N PRO A 253 -17.97 6.57 24.61
CA PRO A 253 -18.96 7.35 25.35
C PRO A 253 -18.71 8.86 25.27
N GLY A 254 -19.78 9.66 25.25
CA GLY A 254 -19.73 11.12 25.26
C GLY A 254 -20.19 11.77 23.96
N PRO A 255 -19.84 13.04 23.68
CA PRO A 255 -20.37 13.80 22.53
C PRO A 255 -20.14 13.16 21.15
N LEU A 256 -19.11 12.32 21.04
CA LEU A 256 -18.85 11.54 19.83
C LEU A 256 -19.89 10.42 19.62
N GLU A 257 -20.41 9.83 20.69
CA GLU A 257 -21.51 8.87 20.60
C GLU A 257 -22.75 9.51 19.98
N ASP A 258 -23.17 10.67 20.49
CA ASP A 258 -24.36 11.37 20.00
C ASP A 258 -24.22 11.78 18.53
N LEU A 259 -23.02 12.23 18.14
CA LEU A 259 -22.70 12.59 16.76
C LEU A 259 -22.83 11.41 15.79
N PHE A 260 -22.17 10.28 16.09
CA PHE A 260 -22.22 9.09 15.23
C PHE A 260 -23.59 8.42 15.24
N GLN A 261 -24.32 8.47 16.35
CA GLN A 261 -25.72 8.05 16.39
C GLN A 261 -26.59 8.88 15.44
N SER A 262 -26.37 10.19 15.38
CA SER A 262 -27.09 11.05 14.44
C SER A 262 -26.85 10.66 12.98
N PHE A 263 -25.67 10.13 12.65
CA PHE A 263 -25.32 9.64 11.31
C PHE A 263 -25.66 8.17 11.05
N GLY A 264 -26.23 7.43 12.01
CA GLY A 264 -26.56 6.03 11.79
C GLY A 264 -25.36 5.07 11.73
N SER A 265 -24.23 5.39 12.39
CA SER A 265 -23.00 4.60 12.34
C SER A 265 -22.40 4.27 13.73
N SER A 266 -21.43 3.35 13.75
CA SER A 266 -20.68 2.94 14.95
C SER A 266 -19.19 3.29 14.86
N HIS A 267 -18.51 3.44 16.00
CA HIS A 267 -17.07 3.71 16.05
C HIS A 267 -16.23 2.45 15.78
N VAL A 268 -16.66 1.31 16.30
CA VAL A 268 -15.92 0.05 16.24
C VAL A 268 -16.89 -1.08 15.92
N ALA A 269 -16.52 -1.95 14.98
CA ALA A 269 -17.13 -3.26 14.79
C ALA A 269 -16.12 -4.33 15.22
N ARG A 270 -16.51 -5.22 16.13
CA ARG A 270 -15.72 -6.38 16.54
C ARG A 270 -16.28 -7.62 15.89
N ILE A 271 -15.45 -8.25 15.06
CA ILE A 271 -15.80 -9.38 14.23
C ILE A 271 -15.15 -10.64 14.81
N PRO A 272 -15.93 -11.70 15.09
CA PRO A 272 -15.39 -13.01 15.46
C PRO A 272 -14.49 -13.61 14.35
N LEU A 273 -13.38 -14.22 14.73
CA LEU A 273 -12.40 -14.81 13.78
C LEU A 273 -12.90 -16.06 13.05
N SER A 274 -14.01 -16.66 13.50
CA SER A 274 -14.61 -17.85 12.90
C SER A 274 -15.63 -17.48 11.82
N GLY A 275 -15.15 -17.01 10.66
CA GLY A 275 -16.01 -16.67 9.54
C GLY A 275 -15.25 -16.44 8.22
N SER A 276 -15.99 -16.16 7.16
CA SER A 276 -15.47 -15.73 5.86
C SER A 276 -15.87 -14.27 5.63
N LEU A 277 -14.91 -13.41 5.30
CA LEU A 277 -15.17 -12.03 4.92
C LEU A 277 -15.77 -12.01 3.50
N VAL A 278 -16.89 -11.30 3.34
CA VAL A 278 -17.52 -11.02 2.05
C VAL A 278 -17.37 -9.53 1.80
N VAL A 279 -16.82 -9.18 0.64
CA VAL A 279 -16.63 -7.79 0.21
C VAL A 279 -17.32 -7.64 -1.14
N THR A 280 -18.20 -6.67 -1.28
CA THR A 280 -18.80 -6.33 -2.58
C THR A 280 -17.82 -5.45 -3.36
N SER A 281 -17.89 -5.43 -4.69
CA SER A 281 -17.33 -4.29 -5.44
C SER A 281 -18.17 -3.03 -5.14
N GLY A 282 -17.70 -1.86 -5.60
CA GLY A 282 -18.54 -0.68 -5.62
C GLY A 282 -19.79 -0.93 -6.47
N GLN A 283 -20.94 -0.60 -5.91
CA GLN A 283 -22.24 -0.83 -6.53
C GLN A 283 -22.82 0.49 -7.03
N PRO A 284 -23.28 0.54 -8.29
CA PRO A 284 -23.98 1.68 -8.84
C PRO A 284 -25.46 1.68 -8.43
N GLY A 285 -26.17 2.75 -8.74
CA GLY A 285 -27.64 2.81 -8.60
C GLY A 285 -28.38 2.31 -9.83
N PHE A 286 -28.27 1.01 -10.16
CA PHE A 286 -29.06 0.42 -11.25
C PHE A 286 -30.43 -0.07 -10.77
N ASP A 287 -31.44 0.06 -11.63
CA ASP A 287 -32.76 -0.55 -11.41
C ASP A 287 -32.79 -2.01 -11.89
N ARG A 288 -33.99 -2.62 -11.85
CA ARG A 288 -34.20 -4.03 -12.24
C ARG A 288 -34.12 -4.28 -13.74
N ASP A 289 -34.11 -3.22 -14.56
CA ASP A 289 -33.99 -3.26 -16.01
C ASP A 289 -32.56 -2.88 -16.46
N ASP A 290 -31.60 -2.94 -15.53
CA ASP A 290 -30.18 -2.60 -15.70
C ASP A 290 -29.95 -1.15 -16.18
N GLN A 291 -30.87 -0.23 -15.87
CA GLN A 291 -30.75 1.20 -16.20
C GLN A 291 -30.30 2.03 -15.01
N LEU A 292 -29.39 2.98 -15.25
CA LEU A 292 -28.88 3.85 -14.20
C LEU A 292 -30.01 4.77 -13.73
N VAL A 293 -30.31 4.73 -12.43
CA VAL A 293 -31.35 5.57 -11.85
C VAL A 293 -30.80 6.99 -11.70
N THR A 294 -31.25 7.90 -12.55
CA THR A 294 -30.82 9.31 -12.53
C THR A 294 -31.97 10.30 -12.31
N GLU A 295 -33.15 9.82 -11.92
CA GLU A 295 -34.35 10.65 -11.75
C GLU A 295 -34.18 11.67 -10.61
N CYS A 296 -33.67 11.21 -9.47
CA CYS A 296 -33.26 12.04 -8.34
C CYS A 296 -32.28 11.28 -7.44
N LEU A 297 -31.52 12.02 -6.63
CA LEU A 297 -30.49 11.46 -5.76
C LEU A 297 -31.05 10.44 -4.74
N GLU A 298 -32.23 10.69 -4.16
CA GLU A 298 -32.82 9.77 -3.19
C GLU A 298 -33.09 8.39 -3.82
N LYS A 299 -33.69 8.38 -5.02
CA LYS A 299 -33.97 7.13 -5.77
C LYS A 299 -32.69 6.43 -6.23
N GLU A 300 -31.69 7.20 -6.68
CA GLU A 300 -30.37 6.66 -7.04
C GLU A 300 -29.71 5.98 -5.83
N PHE A 301 -29.81 6.60 -4.65
CA PHE A 301 -29.22 6.09 -3.41
C PHE A 301 -29.95 4.84 -2.93
N GLU A 302 -31.28 4.79 -3.04
CA GLU A 302 -32.07 3.59 -2.76
C GLU A 302 -31.70 2.44 -3.72
N ALA A 303 -31.60 2.72 -5.02
CA ALA A 303 -31.18 1.74 -6.03
C ALA A 303 -29.73 1.26 -5.81
N CYS A 304 -28.85 2.14 -5.35
CA CYS A 304 -27.48 1.79 -5.00
C CYS A 304 -27.44 0.79 -3.85
N LEU A 305 -28.24 1.01 -2.80
CA LEU A 305 -28.39 0.06 -1.71
C LEU A 305 -29.02 -1.27 -2.15
N ASP A 306 -29.96 -1.25 -3.12
CA ASP A 306 -30.51 -2.48 -3.71
C ASP A 306 -29.44 -3.30 -4.42
N CYS A 307 -28.54 -2.64 -5.15
CA CYS A 307 -27.40 -3.30 -5.81
C CYS A 307 -26.42 -3.88 -4.78
N VAL A 308 -26.14 -3.17 -3.69
CA VAL A 308 -25.33 -3.68 -2.56
C VAL A 308 -25.99 -4.90 -1.92
N GLU A 309 -27.30 -4.85 -1.68
CA GLU A 309 -28.05 -5.97 -1.14
C GLU A 309 -27.96 -7.20 -2.04
N ALA A 310 -28.17 -7.03 -3.35
CA ALA A 310 -28.05 -8.10 -4.33
C ALA A 310 -26.64 -8.70 -4.36
N ALA A 311 -25.60 -7.86 -4.35
CA ALA A 311 -24.21 -8.31 -4.33
C ALA A 311 -23.87 -9.11 -3.05
N LEU A 312 -24.35 -8.66 -1.88
CA LEU A 312 -24.19 -9.36 -0.62
C LEU A 312 -24.91 -10.73 -0.64
N MET A 313 -26.14 -10.78 -1.16
CA MET A 313 -26.88 -12.03 -1.28
C MET A 313 -26.21 -13.02 -2.24
N ALA A 314 -25.66 -12.54 -3.36
CA ALA A 314 -24.84 -13.35 -4.28
C ALA A 314 -23.59 -13.90 -3.59
N GLY A 315 -23.01 -13.14 -2.66
CA GLY A 315 -21.94 -13.55 -1.75
C GLY A 315 -22.39 -14.46 -0.59
N ASN A 316 -23.59 -15.04 -0.64
CA ASN A 316 -24.22 -15.87 0.40
C ASN A 316 -24.53 -15.17 1.74
N VAL A 317 -24.47 -13.84 1.81
CA VAL A 317 -24.88 -13.07 2.99
C VAL A 317 -26.40 -12.99 3.01
N LYS A 318 -27.05 -14.04 3.56
CA LYS A 318 -28.52 -14.16 3.59
C LYS A 318 -29.22 -13.02 4.34
N ALA A 319 -28.50 -12.35 5.25
CA ALA A 319 -29.00 -11.18 5.97
C ALA A 319 -28.95 -9.89 5.13
N GLY A 320 -28.43 -9.93 3.90
CA GLY A 320 -28.32 -8.76 3.03
C GLY A 320 -27.57 -7.61 3.70
N LEU A 321 -28.10 -6.40 3.56
CA LEU A 321 -27.53 -5.18 4.15
C LEU A 321 -27.44 -5.22 5.69
N VAL A 322 -28.32 -5.97 6.36
CA VAL A 322 -28.26 -6.16 7.82
C VAL A 322 -27.01 -6.93 8.23
N GLY A 323 -26.49 -7.78 7.33
CA GLY A 323 -25.23 -8.51 7.54
C GLY A 323 -23.97 -7.68 7.31
N ALA A 324 -24.10 -6.49 6.71
CA ALA A 324 -22.95 -5.62 6.45
C ALA A 324 -22.47 -4.96 7.74
N HIS A 325 -21.19 -5.08 8.06
CA HIS A 325 -20.58 -4.43 9.23
C HIS A 325 -19.84 -3.15 8.90
N LYS A 326 -19.52 -2.91 7.62
CA LYS A 326 -18.85 -1.71 7.14
C LYS A 326 -19.41 -1.32 5.77
N LEU A 327 -19.65 -0.02 5.58
CA LEU A 327 -19.92 0.57 4.27
C LEU A 327 -18.91 1.67 3.95
N THR A 328 -18.53 1.75 2.68
CA THR A 328 -17.73 2.85 2.12
C THR A 328 -18.50 3.46 0.97
N ALA A 329 -18.80 4.76 1.04
CA ALA A 329 -19.53 5.50 0.04
C ALA A 329 -18.64 6.56 -0.62
N TYR A 330 -18.56 6.53 -1.94
CA TYR A 330 -17.84 7.51 -2.75
C TYR A 330 -18.85 8.48 -3.38
N PHE A 331 -18.63 9.77 -3.21
CA PHE A 331 -19.53 10.83 -3.71
C PHE A 331 -18.79 11.73 -4.70
N LEU A 332 -19.43 12.05 -5.84
CA LEU A 332 -18.96 13.16 -6.68
C LEU A 332 -19.08 14.51 -5.97
N ASP A 333 -20.11 14.65 -5.15
CA ASP A 333 -20.32 15.80 -4.28
C ASP A 333 -20.60 15.32 -2.86
N ILE A 334 -19.61 15.46 -1.99
CA ILE A 334 -19.67 15.01 -0.59
C ILE A 334 -20.78 15.69 0.20
N ARG A 335 -21.33 16.82 -0.28
CA ARG A 335 -22.46 17.50 0.36
C ARG A 335 -23.76 16.68 0.32
N HIS A 336 -23.82 15.61 -0.48
CA HIS A 336 -24.95 14.69 -0.51
C HIS A 336 -24.91 13.60 0.58
N GLU A 337 -23.83 13.53 1.35
CA GLU A 337 -23.67 12.53 2.42
C GLU A 337 -24.82 12.53 3.45
N PRO A 338 -25.34 13.68 3.93
CA PRO A 338 -26.46 13.68 4.87
C PRO A 338 -27.73 13.03 4.32
N LEU A 339 -28.00 13.19 3.02
CA LEU A 339 -29.14 12.55 2.34
C LEU A 339 -28.96 11.03 2.31
N MET A 340 -27.75 10.53 2.04
CA MET A 340 -27.47 9.09 2.09
C MET A 340 -27.69 8.53 3.50
N GLN A 341 -27.26 9.23 4.55
CA GLN A 341 -27.51 8.77 5.93
C GLN A 341 -28.99 8.78 6.31
N GLU A 342 -29.78 9.69 5.73
CA GLU A 342 -31.24 9.68 5.87
C GLU A 342 -31.87 8.46 5.19
N VAL A 343 -31.51 8.19 3.93
CA VAL A 343 -31.96 7.00 3.19
C VAL A 343 -31.59 5.72 3.94
N TRP A 344 -30.35 5.61 4.45
CA TRP A 344 -29.89 4.47 5.23
C TRP A 344 -30.72 4.26 6.51
N ARG A 345 -30.90 5.32 7.32
CA ARG A 345 -31.68 5.23 8.57
C ARG A 345 -33.14 4.90 8.34
N LYS A 346 -33.74 5.41 7.25
CA LYS A 346 -35.11 5.07 6.84
C LYS A 346 -35.23 3.60 6.45
N ARG A 347 -34.23 3.05 5.77
CA ARG A 347 -34.20 1.66 5.32
C ARG A 347 -33.90 0.67 6.44
N LEU A 348 -32.91 0.96 7.30
CA LEU A 348 -32.45 0.09 8.38
C LEU A 348 -32.31 0.87 9.71
N PRO A 349 -33.43 1.19 10.37
CA PRO A 349 -33.46 2.11 11.51
C PRO A 349 -32.68 1.63 12.72
N GLU A 350 -32.49 0.31 12.89
CA GLU A 350 -31.77 -0.29 14.01
C GLU A 350 -30.32 -0.68 13.70
N HIS A 351 -29.92 -0.66 12.41
CA HIS A 351 -28.59 -1.13 12.00
C HIS A 351 -27.56 0.01 12.02
N ARG A 352 -26.38 -0.24 12.59
CA ARG A 352 -25.33 0.76 12.80
C ARG A 352 -23.95 0.23 12.41
N PRO A 353 -23.68 0.01 11.12
CA PRO A 353 -22.36 -0.41 10.66
C PRO A 353 -21.32 0.70 10.87
N THR A 354 -20.05 0.39 10.68
CA THR A 354 -19.05 1.44 10.47
C THR A 354 -19.27 2.04 9.08
N TRP A 355 -19.11 3.35 8.94
CA TRP A 355 -19.38 4.05 7.68
C TRP A 355 -18.23 5.01 7.36
N VAL A 356 -17.80 5.00 6.09
CA VAL A 356 -16.78 5.94 5.58
C VAL A 356 -17.31 6.62 4.34
N SER A 357 -17.25 7.95 4.28
CA SER A 357 -17.67 8.75 3.13
C SER A 357 -16.46 9.47 2.53
N ILE A 358 -16.30 9.37 1.20
CA ILE A 358 -15.13 9.89 0.48
C ILE A 358 -15.61 10.75 -0.69
N GLY A 359 -15.13 11.99 -0.80
CA GLY A 359 -15.34 12.83 -1.97
C GLY A 359 -14.36 12.46 -3.09
N VAL A 360 -14.85 12.29 -4.31
CA VAL A 360 -14.05 11.94 -5.50
C VAL A 360 -14.36 12.86 -6.67
N SER A 361 -13.39 13.07 -7.55
CA SER A 361 -13.59 13.92 -8.73
C SER A 361 -14.33 13.22 -9.88
N GLN A 362 -14.43 11.89 -9.85
CA GLN A 362 -15.08 11.07 -10.88
C GLN A 362 -15.49 9.70 -10.32
N LEU A 363 -16.54 9.11 -10.90
CA LEU A 363 -16.99 7.73 -10.69
C LEU A 363 -16.90 6.92 -11.99
N ALA A 364 -16.90 5.59 -11.86
CA ALA A 364 -16.61 4.68 -12.97
C ALA A 364 -17.63 4.76 -14.13
N ILE A 365 -18.91 5.03 -13.83
CA ILE A 365 -19.97 5.14 -14.84
C ILE A 365 -20.42 6.61 -14.94
N PRO A 366 -20.41 7.20 -16.15
CA PRO A 366 -20.92 8.55 -16.35
C PRO A 366 -22.37 8.70 -15.88
N GLY A 367 -22.65 9.74 -15.12
CA GLY A 367 -23.99 10.04 -14.58
C GLY A 367 -24.24 9.56 -13.16
N MET A 368 -23.34 8.75 -12.57
CA MET A 368 -23.42 8.39 -11.15
C MET A 368 -23.11 9.58 -10.25
N HIS A 369 -23.77 9.67 -9.11
CA HIS A 369 -23.45 10.60 -8.02
C HIS A 369 -22.86 9.89 -6.80
N ILE A 370 -23.12 8.58 -6.67
CA ILE A 370 -22.66 7.75 -5.56
C ILE A 370 -22.24 6.36 -6.03
N GLU A 371 -21.27 5.78 -5.35
CA GLU A 371 -20.91 4.36 -5.43
C GLU A 371 -20.72 3.82 -4.01
N ILE A 372 -21.35 2.69 -3.68
CA ILE A 372 -21.29 2.10 -2.33
C ILE A 372 -20.69 0.69 -2.38
N LEU A 373 -19.73 0.45 -1.48
CA LEU A 373 -19.14 -0.85 -1.20
C LEU A 373 -19.50 -1.29 0.22
N ALA A 374 -19.76 -2.58 0.41
CA ALA A 374 -20.05 -3.16 1.72
C ALA A 374 -19.14 -4.34 2.05
N GLU A 375 -18.82 -4.47 3.35
CA GLU A 375 -18.17 -5.65 3.92
C GLU A 375 -19.13 -6.35 4.90
N ALA A 376 -19.23 -7.66 4.82
CA ALA A 376 -20.03 -8.53 5.67
C ALA A 376 -19.22 -9.77 6.07
N VAL A 377 -19.65 -10.49 7.12
CA VAL A 377 -18.98 -11.73 7.53
C VAL A 377 -19.98 -12.88 7.56
N LEU A 378 -19.61 -13.98 6.92
CA LEU A 378 -20.31 -15.27 7.01
C LEU A 378 -19.70 -16.08 8.13
N PHE A 379 -20.42 -16.21 9.23
CA PHE A 379 -20.00 -17.08 10.31
C PHE A 379 -20.22 -18.56 9.94
N LYS A 380 -19.27 -19.41 10.32
CA LYS A 380 -19.31 -20.86 10.04
C LYS A 380 -20.07 -21.64 11.11
#